data_AF-A0A949MMP9-F1
#
_entry.id   AF-A0A949MMP9-F1
#
_cell.length_a   1.000
_cell.length_b   1.000
_cell.length_c   1.000
_cell.angle_alpha   90.00
_cell.angle_beta   90.00
_cell.angle_gamma   90.00
#
_symmetry.space_group_name_H-M   'P 1'
#
loop_
_entity.id
_entity.type
_entity.pdbx_description
1 polymer ?
#
loop_
_entity_poly.entity_id
_entity_poly.type
_entity_poly.pdbx_seq_one_letter_code
_entity_poly.pdbx_strand_id
1 'polypeptide(L)'
;MNNMKKISALVFIGLIAASCNNKMISTQPTTQPAAVSNTQTSQVQQNSTDVNIGGKTNLYTSYKLGVSFTYESQAGYNQNKVTEQGNTITLISYVNGAALTHNSIEVFNKDSNMSLADAIMKNLSLDPSKCVVNVRQASGTFQKAYILLTNQSDYTSGDGSNAPMLCSNYQSFGNGVYYFLADTAHPDKYAYVSIGQDAISADDKGNNLTWADTISFK
;
A
#
# COMPACT_ATOMS: atom_id res chain seq x y z
N MET A 1 -36.06 0.58 47.78
CA MET A 1 -35.20 0.35 48.96
C MET A 1 -34.27 -0.82 48.63
N ASN A 2 -32.99 -0.71 49.03
CA ASN A 2 -31.89 -1.69 48.91
C ASN A 2 -31.26 -1.79 47.51
N ASN A 3 -29.93 -1.78 47.32
CA ASN A 3 -28.78 -1.52 48.18
C ASN A 3 -27.60 -1.18 47.26
N MET A 4 -27.03 0.02 47.38
CA MET A 4 -25.78 0.40 46.72
C MET A 4 -24.60 -0.27 47.42
N LYS A 5 -23.83 -1.09 46.72
CA LYS A 5 -22.47 -1.45 47.14
C LYS A 5 -21.47 -0.54 46.43
N LYS A 6 -20.96 0.44 47.18
CA LYS A 6 -19.74 1.18 46.85
C LYS A 6 -18.54 0.26 47.08
N ILE A 7 -17.67 0.12 46.09
CA ILE A 7 -16.34 -0.47 46.27
C ILE A 7 -15.34 0.67 46.10
N SER A 8 -14.69 1.01 47.20
CA SER A 8 -13.52 1.88 47.29
C SER A 8 -12.30 1.00 47.52
N ALA A 9 -11.23 1.20 46.74
CA ALA A 9 -9.84 0.79 47.01
C ALA A 9 -9.07 0.88 45.68
N LEU A 10 -7.80 1.25 45.57
CA LEU A 10 -6.79 1.69 46.53
C LEU A 10 -5.76 2.44 45.65
N VAL A 11 -5.33 3.61 46.08
CA VAL A 11 -4.22 4.35 45.45
C VAL A 11 -2.91 3.71 45.93
N PHE A 12 -2.11 3.16 45.00
CA PHE A 12 -0.73 2.76 45.27
C PHE A 12 0.21 3.85 44.76
N ILE A 13 0.73 4.67 45.68
CA ILE A 13 1.87 5.55 45.45
C ILE A 13 3.11 4.73 45.79
N GLY A 14 3.79 4.23 44.76
CA GLY A 14 5.12 3.64 44.87
C GLY A 14 6.18 4.64 44.40
N LEU A 15 6.72 5.44 45.33
CA LEU A 15 8.02 6.08 45.15
C LEU A 15 9.10 5.01 45.25
N ILE A 16 9.92 4.84 44.22
CA ILE A 16 11.25 4.22 44.36
C ILE A 16 12.26 5.21 43.80
N ALA A 17 13.00 5.82 44.72
CA ALA A 17 14.16 6.64 44.44
C ALA A 17 15.44 5.80 44.47
N ALA A 18 16.35 6.16 43.56
CA ALA A 18 17.80 6.04 43.63
C ALA A 18 18.46 4.65 43.81
N SER A 19 19.28 4.27 42.82
CA SER A 19 20.66 3.85 43.14
C SER A 19 21.58 4.09 41.95
N CYS A 20 22.65 4.83 42.23
CA CYS A 20 23.77 5.11 41.35
C CYS A 20 24.69 3.88 41.17
N ASN A 21 25.47 3.95 40.10
CA ASN A 21 26.80 3.38 39.90
C ASN A 21 26.96 1.85 39.94
N ASN A 22 27.24 1.27 38.76
CA ASN A 22 28.60 0.76 38.55
C ASN A 22 28.98 0.69 37.07
N LYS A 23 29.94 1.53 36.71
CA LYS A 23 30.62 1.56 35.41
C LYS A 23 31.77 0.55 35.47
N MET A 24 31.49 -0.72 35.19
CA MET A 24 32.54 -1.69 34.89
C MET A 24 32.86 -1.61 33.41
N ILE A 25 33.95 -0.92 33.09
CA ILE A 25 34.56 -0.92 31.75
C ILE A 25 35.22 -2.28 31.58
N SER A 26 34.50 -3.21 30.96
CA SER A 26 35.06 -4.46 30.46
C SER A 26 35.69 -4.18 29.09
N THR A 27 37.02 -4.12 29.05
CA THR A 27 37.80 -4.06 27.82
C THR A 27 37.80 -5.44 27.17
N GLN A 28 36.76 -5.71 26.38
CA GLN A 28 36.73 -6.89 25.51
C GLN A 28 37.70 -6.65 24.33
N PRO A 29 38.55 -7.63 23.95
CA PRO A 29 39.40 -7.52 22.79
C PRO A 29 38.54 -7.41 21.52
N THR A 30 38.65 -6.27 20.86
CA THR A 30 37.97 -5.95 19.61
C THR A 30 38.54 -6.82 18.50
N THR A 31 37.93 -7.99 18.25
CA THR A 31 38.12 -8.72 17.00
C THR A 31 37.51 -7.89 15.89
N GLN A 32 38.36 -7.13 15.20
CA GLN A 32 38.04 -6.38 14.00
C GLN A 32 37.38 -7.33 12.99
N PRO A 33 36.08 -7.16 12.66
CA PRO A 33 35.42 -7.97 11.66
C PRO A 33 36.19 -7.84 10.34
N ALA A 34 36.55 -8.97 9.74
CA ALA A 34 37.11 -9.01 8.40
C ALA A 34 36.20 -8.19 7.47
N ALA A 35 36.79 -7.30 6.69
CA ALA A 35 36.08 -6.49 5.71
C ALA A 35 35.24 -7.42 4.83
N VAL A 36 33.92 -7.42 5.06
CA VAL A 36 32.98 -8.14 4.22
C VAL A 36 33.03 -7.43 2.88
N SER A 37 33.73 -8.06 1.93
CA SER A 37 33.80 -7.61 0.55
C SER A 37 32.37 -7.59 0.02
N ASN A 38 31.77 -6.40 0.01
CA ASN A 38 30.47 -6.14 -0.60
C ASN A 38 30.63 -6.39 -2.09
N THR A 39 30.36 -7.62 -2.52
CA THR A 39 30.18 -7.97 -3.91
C THR A 39 28.92 -7.27 -4.37
N GLN A 40 29.07 -6.01 -4.76
CA GLN A 40 28.02 -5.20 -5.37
C GLN A 40 27.69 -5.84 -6.71
N THR A 41 26.80 -6.84 -6.68
CA THR A 41 26.22 -7.43 -7.88
C THR A 41 25.57 -6.31 -8.66
N SER A 42 26.19 -5.95 -9.78
CA SER A 42 25.61 -5.05 -10.78
C SER A 42 24.28 -5.64 -11.22
N GLN A 43 23.20 -5.20 -10.59
CA GLN A 43 21.87 -5.56 -11.03
C GLN A 43 21.65 -4.84 -12.36
N VAL A 44 21.68 -5.62 -13.44
CA VAL A 44 21.25 -5.18 -14.76
C VAL A 44 19.87 -4.58 -14.57
N GLN A 45 19.72 -3.30 -14.89
CA GLN A 45 18.46 -2.56 -14.80
C GLN A 45 17.44 -3.27 -15.70
N GLN A 46 16.64 -4.18 -15.12
CA GLN A 46 15.63 -4.93 -15.86
C GLN A 46 14.49 -3.98 -16.19
N ASN A 47 14.36 -3.68 -17.49
CA ASN A 47 13.30 -2.84 -18.02
C ASN A 47 11.95 -3.54 -17.89
N SER A 48 10.87 -2.75 -17.75
CA SER A 48 9.49 -3.26 -17.79
C SER A 48 9.18 -3.99 -19.10
N THR A 49 8.32 -5.00 -19.04
CA THR A 49 7.82 -5.73 -20.22
C THR A 49 6.31 -5.61 -20.35
N ASP A 50 5.83 -5.57 -21.59
CA ASP A 50 4.41 -5.61 -21.94
C ASP A 50 4.25 -6.68 -23.03
N VAL A 51 3.64 -7.81 -22.67
CA VAL A 51 3.61 -9.03 -23.50
C VAL A 51 2.17 -9.45 -23.73
N ASN A 52 1.77 -9.65 -24.98
CA ASN A 52 0.49 -10.28 -25.29
C ASN A 52 0.52 -11.75 -24.86
N ILE A 53 -0.40 -12.14 -23.98
CA ILE A 53 -0.50 -13.51 -23.44
C ILE A 53 -1.70 -14.28 -24.02
N GLY A 54 -2.25 -13.81 -25.14
CA GLY A 54 -3.35 -14.44 -25.87
C GLY A 54 -4.54 -13.50 -26.07
N GLY A 55 -5.18 -13.60 -27.23
CA GLY A 55 -6.33 -12.77 -27.59
C GLY A 55 -5.97 -11.30 -27.50
N LYS A 56 -6.82 -10.52 -26.82
CA LYS A 56 -6.54 -9.12 -26.49
C LYS A 56 -5.96 -8.94 -25.08
N THR A 57 -5.42 -9.97 -24.44
CA THR A 57 -4.88 -9.84 -23.08
C THR A 57 -3.38 -9.56 -23.09
N ASN A 58 -2.98 -8.48 -22.42
CA ASN A 58 -1.57 -8.15 -22.19
C ASN A 58 -1.20 -8.36 -20.72
N LEU A 59 0.03 -8.81 -20.48
CA LEU A 59 0.69 -8.88 -19.17
C LEU A 59 1.76 -7.80 -19.10
N TYR A 60 1.55 -6.83 -18.21
CA TYR A 60 2.57 -5.86 -17.86
C TYR A 60 3.37 -6.35 -16.65
N THR A 61 4.69 -6.22 -16.68
CA THR A 61 5.57 -6.48 -15.52
C THR A 61 6.58 -5.36 -15.40
N SER A 62 6.60 -4.69 -14.26
CA SER A 62 7.69 -3.80 -13.84
C SER A 62 8.64 -4.55 -12.92
N TYR A 63 9.82 -4.92 -13.44
CA TYR A 63 10.87 -5.55 -12.62
C TYR A 63 11.48 -4.57 -11.62
N LYS A 64 11.56 -3.28 -11.98
CA LYS A 64 12.01 -2.21 -11.09
C LYS A 64 11.11 -2.07 -9.88
N LEU A 65 9.79 -2.10 -10.08
CA LEU A 65 8.82 -1.90 -9.01
C LEU A 65 8.38 -3.21 -8.34
N GLY A 66 8.64 -4.36 -8.96
CA GLY A 66 8.25 -5.68 -8.44
C GLY A 66 6.73 -5.87 -8.48
N VAL A 67 6.08 -5.43 -9.56
CA VAL A 67 4.63 -5.54 -9.74
C VAL A 67 4.31 -6.00 -11.16
N SER A 68 3.29 -6.84 -11.29
CA SER A 68 2.68 -7.19 -12.58
C SER A 68 1.16 -7.18 -12.50
N PHE A 69 0.51 -6.98 -13.64
CA PHE A 69 -0.94 -7.08 -13.80
C PHE A 69 -1.28 -7.37 -15.27
N THR A 70 -2.47 -7.90 -15.51
CA THR A 70 -3.01 -8.06 -16.86
C THR A 70 -4.04 -6.99 -17.18
N TYR A 71 -4.17 -6.65 -18.45
CA TYR A 71 -5.22 -5.76 -18.94
C TYR A 71 -5.64 -6.13 -20.37
N GLU A 72 -6.89 -5.83 -20.70
CA GLU A 72 -7.39 -5.95 -22.06
C GLU A 72 -6.77 -4.85 -22.94
N SER A 73 -5.98 -5.23 -23.92
CA SER A 73 -5.54 -4.35 -25.00
C SER A 73 -6.70 -4.01 -25.93
N GLN A 74 -6.74 -2.76 -26.40
CA GLN A 74 -7.67 -2.35 -27.44
C GLN A 74 -6.90 -1.93 -28.69
N ALA A 75 -7.51 -2.09 -29.86
CA ALA A 75 -6.87 -1.82 -31.15
C ALA A 75 -7.32 -0.47 -31.74
N GLY A 76 -6.43 0.15 -32.50
CA GLY A 76 -6.71 1.39 -33.24
C GLY A 76 -6.71 2.62 -32.33
N TYR A 77 -7.68 3.51 -32.51
CA TYR A 77 -7.79 4.74 -31.71
C TYR A 77 -8.27 4.51 -30.28
N ASN A 78 -8.79 3.32 -30.02
CA ASN A 78 -9.11 2.86 -28.68
C ASN A 78 -7.95 1.96 -28.25
N GLN A 79 -7.10 2.45 -27.37
CA GLN A 79 -5.93 1.70 -26.92
C GLN A 79 -5.71 1.93 -25.43
N ASN A 80 -5.26 0.88 -24.75
CA ASN A 80 -4.80 0.99 -23.37
C ASN A 80 -3.28 1.06 -23.40
N LYS A 81 -2.72 2.10 -22.78
CA LYS A 81 -1.28 2.36 -22.74
C LYS A 81 -0.78 2.35 -21.30
N VAL A 82 0.30 1.60 -21.06
CA VAL A 82 1.00 1.62 -19.78
C VAL A 82 2.20 2.57 -19.87
N THR A 83 2.37 3.42 -18.87
CA THR A 83 3.54 4.29 -18.70
C THR A 83 4.08 4.16 -17.29
N GLU A 84 5.39 4.06 -17.13
CA GLU A 84 6.06 4.02 -15.82
C GLU A 84 6.89 5.28 -15.61
N GLN A 85 6.69 5.96 -14.49
CA GLN A 85 7.46 7.13 -14.08
C GLN A 85 7.74 7.06 -12.58
N GLY A 86 9.02 7.08 -12.19
CA GLY A 86 9.39 7.02 -10.78
C GLY A 86 8.97 5.69 -10.14
N ASN A 87 8.08 5.76 -9.16
CA ASN A 87 7.43 4.64 -8.47
C ASN A 87 5.98 4.41 -8.90
N THR A 88 5.52 5.09 -9.96
CA THR A 88 4.13 5.03 -10.44
C THR A 88 4.06 4.35 -11.80
N ILE A 89 3.09 3.44 -11.94
CA ILE A 89 2.64 2.85 -13.20
C ILE A 89 1.25 3.42 -13.49
N THR A 90 1.08 4.07 -14.63
CA THR A 90 -0.21 4.59 -15.09
C THR A 90 -0.70 3.77 -16.26
N LEU A 91 -1.94 3.28 -16.17
CA LEU A 91 -2.68 2.62 -17.24
C LEU A 91 -3.75 3.59 -17.76
N ILE A 92 -3.57 4.06 -18.99
CA ILE A 92 -4.41 5.08 -19.62
C ILE A 92 -5.27 4.43 -20.70
N SER A 93 -6.58 4.60 -20.62
CA SER A 93 -7.48 4.24 -21.72
C SER A 93 -7.69 5.41 -22.65
N TYR A 94 -7.50 5.19 -23.94
CA TYR A 94 -7.80 6.14 -24.99
C TYR A 94 -9.08 5.73 -25.71
N VAL A 95 -9.93 6.70 -26.04
CA VAL A 95 -11.05 6.52 -26.98
C VAL A 95 -11.01 7.62 -28.01
N ASN A 96 -11.01 7.23 -29.29
CA ASN A 96 -10.84 8.16 -30.42
C ASN A 96 -9.61 9.08 -30.25
N GLY A 97 -8.52 8.56 -29.66
CA GLY A 97 -7.29 9.31 -29.41
C GLY A 97 -7.30 10.25 -28.18
N ALA A 98 -8.43 10.39 -27.48
CA ALA A 98 -8.51 11.15 -26.23
C ALA A 98 -8.34 10.24 -25.01
N ALA A 99 -7.51 10.65 -24.04
CA ALA A 99 -7.38 9.93 -22.77
C ALA A 99 -8.67 10.07 -21.96
N LEU A 100 -9.30 8.95 -21.60
CA LEU A 100 -10.54 8.91 -20.83
C LEU A 100 -10.31 8.63 -19.35
N THR A 101 -9.47 7.63 -19.05
CA THR A 101 -9.28 7.16 -17.68
C THR A 101 -7.81 7.08 -17.33
N HIS A 102 -7.52 7.48 -16.08
CA HIS A 102 -6.20 7.38 -15.47
C HIS A 102 -6.30 6.41 -14.32
N ASN A 103 -5.91 5.17 -14.58
CA ASN A 103 -5.74 4.15 -13.56
C ASN A 103 -4.26 4.13 -13.17
N SER A 104 -3.91 3.97 -11.90
CA SER A 104 -2.51 3.92 -11.50
C SER A 104 -2.24 3.04 -10.30
N ILE A 105 -0.99 2.56 -10.25
CA ILE A 105 -0.36 1.91 -9.10
C ILE A 105 0.83 2.78 -8.72
N GLU A 106 0.89 3.25 -7.48
CA GLU A 106 2.11 3.81 -6.90
C GLU A 106 2.69 2.84 -5.88
N VAL A 107 3.93 2.42 -6.08
CA VAL A 107 4.58 1.40 -5.25
C VAL A 107 5.45 2.06 -4.18
N PHE A 108 5.38 1.52 -2.97
CA PHE A 108 6.14 1.97 -1.81
C PHE A 108 6.91 0.80 -1.21
N ASN A 109 8.12 1.09 -0.73
CA ASN A 109 8.87 0.15 0.10
C ASN A 109 8.47 0.38 1.58
N LYS A 110 8.48 -0.69 2.36
CA LYS A 110 8.34 -0.66 3.82
C LYS A 110 9.26 -1.69 4.48
N ASP A 111 9.49 -1.54 5.77
CA ASP A 111 10.13 -2.60 6.55
C ASP A 111 9.23 -3.84 6.56
N SER A 112 9.81 -5.03 6.32
CA SER A 112 9.06 -6.29 6.30
C SER A 112 8.33 -6.59 7.61
N ASN A 113 8.82 -6.06 8.73
CA ASN A 113 8.22 -6.23 10.06
C ASN A 113 7.24 -5.10 10.42
N MET A 114 7.15 -4.05 9.60
CA MET A 114 6.21 -2.95 9.81
C MET A 114 4.83 -3.32 9.26
N SER A 115 3.79 -3.06 10.06
CA SER A 115 2.40 -3.29 9.62
C SER A 115 2.05 -2.37 8.44
N LEU A 116 1.07 -2.76 7.63
CA LEU A 116 0.59 -1.92 6.52
C LEU A 116 0.07 -0.56 7.03
N ALA A 117 -0.65 -0.56 8.16
CA ALA A 117 -1.17 0.67 8.77
C ALA A 117 -0.04 1.62 9.17
N ASP A 118 0.98 1.12 9.87
CA ASP A 118 2.12 1.93 10.32
C ASP A 118 2.93 2.46 9.15
N ALA A 119 3.11 1.66 8.10
CA ALA A 119 3.82 2.06 6.89
C ALA A 119 3.10 3.22 6.17
N ILE A 120 1.77 3.14 6.04
CA ILE A 120 0.97 4.23 5.44
C ILE A 120 1.01 5.48 6.31
N MET A 121 0.79 5.35 7.62
CA MET A 121 0.85 6.47 8.56
C MET A 121 2.20 7.19 8.50
N LYS A 122 3.30 6.43 8.47
CA LYS A 122 4.67 6.94 8.39
C LYS A 122 4.98 7.58 7.04
N ASN A 123 4.75 6.88 5.94
CA ASN A 123 5.15 7.33 4.60
C ASN A 123 4.38 8.59 4.18
N LEU A 124 3.13 8.72 4.62
CA LEU A 124 2.30 9.88 4.32
C LEU A 124 2.32 10.95 5.41
N SER A 125 3.11 10.75 6.48
CA SER A 125 3.19 11.66 7.63
C SER A 125 1.82 12.05 8.19
N LEU A 126 0.93 11.06 8.34
CA LEU A 126 -0.44 11.28 8.79
C LEU A 126 -0.48 11.64 10.28
N ASP A 127 -1.36 12.57 10.64
CA ASP A 127 -1.61 12.95 12.04
C ASP A 127 -2.49 11.90 12.72
N PRO A 128 -1.98 11.08 13.67
CA PRO A 128 -2.74 10.01 14.31
C PRO A 128 -3.90 10.53 15.18
N SER A 129 -3.95 11.82 15.51
CA SER A 129 -5.10 12.42 16.22
C SER A 129 -6.29 12.67 15.29
N LYS A 130 -6.04 12.80 13.98
CA LYS A 130 -7.05 13.11 12.95
C LYS A 130 -7.34 11.94 12.03
N CYS A 131 -6.36 11.06 11.84
CA CYS A 131 -6.35 10.05 10.79
C CYS A 131 -6.13 8.65 11.38
N VAL A 132 -6.86 7.68 10.84
CA VAL A 132 -6.68 6.26 11.14
C VAL A 132 -6.61 5.47 9.84
N VAL A 133 -5.75 4.46 9.80
CA VAL A 133 -5.67 3.53 8.66
C VAL A 133 -6.43 2.26 9.01
N ASN A 134 -7.53 2.02 8.29
CA ASN A 134 -8.34 0.81 8.44
C ASN A 134 -7.84 -0.27 7.48
N VAL A 135 -7.22 -1.33 8.02
CA VAL A 135 -6.73 -2.49 7.25
C VAL A 135 -7.78 -3.59 7.29
N ARG A 136 -8.07 -4.18 6.13
CA ARG A 136 -8.98 -5.30 5.94
C ARG A 136 -8.29 -6.41 5.17
N GLN A 137 -8.53 -7.65 5.58
CA GLN A 137 -8.09 -8.80 4.79
C GLN A 137 -8.87 -8.82 3.47
N ALA A 138 -8.15 -8.98 2.36
CA ALA A 138 -8.73 -9.25 1.04
C ALA A 138 -8.60 -10.75 0.73
N SER A 139 -8.77 -11.15 -0.53
CA SER A 139 -8.61 -12.54 -0.93
C SER A 139 -7.17 -13.03 -0.74
N GLY A 140 -7.02 -14.28 -0.28
CA GLY A 140 -5.70 -14.92 -0.14
C GLY A 140 -4.77 -14.17 0.81
N THR A 141 -3.56 -13.87 0.32
CA THR A 141 -2.50 -13.16 1.07
C THR A 141 -2.63 -11.64 1.02
N PHE A 142 -3.61 -11.11 0.30
CA PHE A 142 -3.74 -9.67 0.12
C PHE A 142 -4.46 -8.98 1.29
N GLN A 143 -4.03 -7.75 1.57
CA GLN A 143 -4.67 -6.81 2.49
C GLN A 143 -4.99 -5.51 1.76
N LYS A 144 -6.18 -4.96 2.02
CA LYS A 144 -6.57 -3.63 1.56
C LYS A 144 -6.59 -2.66 2.74
N ALA A 145 -6.17 -1.42 2.53
CA ALA A 145 -6.24 -0.40 3.57
C ALA A 145 -6.78 0.94 3.05
N TYR A 146 -7.45 1.67 3.95
CA TYR A 146 -8.11 2.93 3.67
C TYR A 146 -7.74 3.96 4.75
N ILE A 147 -7.55 5.21 4.36
CA ILE A 147 -7.31 6.31 5.31
C ILE A 147 -8.65 6.96 5.65
N LEU A 148 -9.04 6.87 6.90
CA LEU A 148 -10.28 7.43 7.45
C LEU A 148 -9.95 8.55 8.43
N LEU A 149 -10.92 9.43 8.70
CA LEU A 149 -10.85 10.32 9.84
C LEU A 149 -11.11 9.56 11.14
N THR A 150 -10.47 9.95 12.24
CA THR A 150 -10.61 9.29 13.56
C THR A 150 -12.05 9.33 14.09
N ASN A 151 -12.83 10.36 13.75
CA ASN A 151 -14.25 10.45 14.07
C ASN A 151 -15.18 9.69 13.10
N GLN A 152 -14.61 9.00 12.11
CA GLN A 152 -15.31 8.19 11.10
C GLN A 152 -14.75 6.75 11.03
N SER A 153 -14.22 6.22 12.13
CA SER A 153 -13.60 4.88 12.17
C SER A 153 -14.51 3.73 11.72
N ASP A 154 -15.83 3.93 11.80
CA ASP A 154 -16.84 2.92 11.44
C ASP A 154 -17.32 3.03 9.98
N TYR A 155 -16.71 3.91 9.17
CA TYR A 155 -17.10 4.10 7.78
C TYR A 155 -16.72 2.87 6.93
N THR A 156 -17.71 2.02 6.73
CA THR A 156 -17.66 0.80 5.93
C THR A 156 -18.08 1.15 4.50
N SER A 157 -17.19 1.83 3.77
CA SER A 157 -17.14 1.97 2.30
C SER A 157 -18.45 1.95 1.47
N GLY A 158 -18.65 2.99 0.65
CA GLY A 158 -19.44 2.82 -0.58
C GLY A 158 -19.67 4.10 -1.37
N ASP A 159 -19.88 5.22 -0.68
CA ASP A 159 -20.24 6.47 -1.32
C ASP A 159 -19.16 7.53 -1.04
N GLY A 160 -18.30 7.74 -2.02
CA GLY A 160 -17.23 8.75 -2.00
C GLY A 160 -17.73 10.20 -2.03
N SER A 161 -19.04 10.45 -1.91
CA SER A 161 -19.61 11.79 -2.06
C SER A 161 -19.44 12.72 -0.85
N ASN A 162 -19.06 12.23 0.33
CA ASN A 162 -19.00 13.05 1.55
C ASN A 162 -17.76 12.79 2.40
N ALA A 163 -16.56 13.11 1.88
CA ALA A 163 -15.33 13.10 2.70
C ALA A 163 -15.03 14.51 3.26
N PRO A 164 -15.12 14.73 4.59
CA PRO A 164 -14.57 15.93 5.22
C PRO A 164 -13.03 15.88 5.27
N MET A 165 -12.42 17.08 5.27
CA MET A 165 -11.03 17.46 5.56
C MET A 165 -9.91 16.41 5.43
N LEU A 166 -8.95 16.68 4.54
CA LEU A 166 -8.00 15.68 4.08
C LEU A 166 -6.93 15.29 5.09
N CYS A 167 -6.74 13.98 5.26
CA CYS A 167 -5.53 13.40 5.86
C CYS A 167 -4.36 13.39 4.88
N SER A 168 -4.64 13.24 3.58
CA SER A 168 -3.63 13.23 2.51
C SER A 168 -4.26 13.38 1.12
N ASN A 169 -3.41 13.56 0.10
CA ASN A 169 -3.77 13.48 -1.31
C ASN A 169 -4.14 12.05 -1.78
N TYR A 170 -4.00 11.03 -0.93
CA TYR A 170 -4.34 9.64 -1.23
C TYR A 170 -5.80 9.28 -0.88
N GLN A 171 -6.63 10.28 -0.53
CA GLN A 171 -8.04 10.08 -0.22
C GLN A 171 -8.93 10.17 -1.46
N SER A 172 -10.00 9.38 -1.45
CA SER A 172 -10.96 9.27 -2.55
C SER A 172 -11.67 10.60 -2.80
N PHE A 173 -11.54 11.11 -4.02
CA PHE A 173 -12.41 12.14 -4.54
C PHE A 173 -13.21 11.58 -5.73
N GLY A 174 -14.53 11.78 -5.68
CA GLY A 174 -15.44 11.41 -6.77
C GLY A 174 -15.78 9.92 -6.84
N ASN A 175 -16.18 9.47 -8.02
CA ASN A 175 -16.73 8.13 -8.27
C ASN A 175 -15.66 7.05 -8.53
N GLY A 176 -14.41 7.29 -8.10
CA GLY A 176 -13.30 6.35 -8.27
C GLY A 176 -13.17 5.37 -7.10
N VAL A 177 -12.33 4.36 -7.27
CA VAL A 177 -11.97 3.40 -6.21
C VAL A 177 -10.49 3.56 -5.87
N TYR A 178 -10.22 3.86 -4.60
CA TYR A 178 -8.87 4.15 -4.11
C TYR A 178 -8.59 3.35 -2.84
N TYR A 179 -7.45 2.65 -2.81
CA TYR A 179 -7.04 1.86 -1.66
C TYR A 179 -5.55 1.58 -1.68
N PHE A 180 -5.00 1.28 -0.51
CA PHE A 180 -3.68 0.67 -0.42
C PHE A 180 -3.82 -0.85 -0.49
N LEU A 181 -2.91 -1.51 -1.18
CA LEU A 181 -2.84 -2.96 -1.37
C LEU A 181 -1.48 -3.46 -0.90
N ALA A 182 -1.46 -4.50 -0.07
CA ALA A 182 -0.25 -5.22 0.28
C ALA A 182 -0.46 -6.72 0.14
N ASP A 183 0.61 -7.45 -0.11
CA ASP A 183 0.64 -8.91 -0.15
C ASP A 183 1.53 -9.42 0.98
N THR A 184 1.01 -10.27 1.85
CA THR A 184 1.81 -10.83 2.96
C THR A 184 2.94 -11.74 2.50
N ALA A 185 2.90 -12.24 1.26
CA ALA A 185 4.02 -12.96 0.65
C ALA A 185 5.18 -12.04 0.21
N HIS A 186 4.93 -10.73 0.07
CA HIS A 186 5.90 -9.70 -0.32
C HIS A 186 5.89 -8.56 0.73
N PRO A 187 6.32 -8.84 1.98
CA PRO A 187 6.07 -7.97 3.12
C PRO A 187 6.89 -6.66 3.10
N ASP A 188 7.88 -6.53 2.23
CA ASP A 188 8.73 -5.34 2.09
C ASP A 188 8.12 -4.25 1.19
N LYS A 189 6.93 -4.49 0.62
CA LYS A 189 6.26 -3.55 -0.28
C LYS A 189 4.76 -3.43 -0.03
N TYR A 190 4.21 -2.34 -0.54
CA TYR A 190 2.78 -2.15 -0.72
C TYR A 190 2.55 -1.16 -1.87
N ALA A 191 1.32 -1.03 -2.33
CA ALA A 191 0.96 -0.11 -3.40
C ALA A 191 -0.25 0.74 -3.01
N TYR A 192 -0.34 1.95 -3.55
CA TYR A 192 -1.58 2.69 -3.66
C TYR A 192 -2.18 2.44 -5.05
N VAL A 193 -3.44 2.01 -5.07
CA VAL A 193 -4.19 1.73 -6.30
C VAL A 193 -5.26 2.82 -6.46
N SER A 194 -5.23 3.51 -7.60
CA SER A 194 -6.20 4.51 -8.00
C SER A 194 -6.92 4.03 -9.26
N ILE A 195 -8.21 3.73 -9.13
CA ILE A 195 -9.08 3.35 -10.24
C ILE A 195 -10.02 4.52 -10.50
N GLY A 196 -10.08 4.98 -11.74
CA GLY A 196 -11.01 6.03 -12.15
C GLY A 196 -12.47 5.58 -12.08
N GLN A 197 -13.37 6.32 -12.73
CA GLN A 197 -14.80 5.93 -12.79
C GLN A 197 -15.00 4.62 -13.54
N ASP A 198 -14.20 4.37 -14.58
CA ASP A 198 -14.23 3.13 -15.35
C ASP A 198 -12.97 2.31 -15.12
N ALA A 199 -13.16 1.11 -14.57
CA ALA A 199 -12.10 0.12 -14.45
C ALA A 199 -11.84 -0.55 -15.81
N ILE A 200 -10.57 -0.69 -16.17
CA ILE A 200 -10.16 -1.40 -17.38
C ILE A 200 -10.26 -2.92 -17.14
N SER A 201 -10.85 -3.66 -18.06
CA SER A 201 -10.94 -5.13 -18.02
C SER A 201 -9.55 -5.77 -17.94
N ALA A 202 -9.42 -6.87 -17.21
CA ALA A 202 -8.19 -7.65 -17.11
C ALA A 202 -7.91 -8.53 -18.34
N ASP A 203 -8.98 -8.97 -19.01
CA ASP A 203 -8.96 -9.90 -20.15
C ASP A 203 -10.13 -9.63 -21.11
N ASP A 204 -10.13 -10.32 -22.25
CA ASP A 204 -11.18 -10.25 -23.28
C ASP A 204 -12.28 -11.31 -23.10
N LYS A 205 -12.32 -12.00 -21.95
CA LYS A 205 -13.23 -13.14 -21.72
C LYS A 205 -14.54 -12.73 -21.06
N GLY A 206 -14.67 -11.48 -20.65
CA GLY A 206 -15.91 -10.96 -20.05
C GLY A 206 -16.20 -11.48 -18.65
N ASN A 207 -15.17 -11.89 -17.90
CA ASN A 207 -15.32 -12.46 -16.54
C ASN A 207 -15.61 -11.41 -15.45
N ASN A 208 -15.89 -10.16 -15.82
CA ASN A 208 -15.96 -9.00 -14.91
C ASN A 208 -14.69 -8.81 -14.05
N LEU A 209 -13.55 -9.37 -14.46
CA LEU A 209 -12.25 -9.14 -13.83
C LEU A 209 -11.67 -7.82 -14.32
N THR A 210 -11.25 -6.97 -13.39
CA THR A 210 -10.56 -5.72 -13.72
C THR A 210 -9.06 -5.89 -13.59
N TRP A 211 -8.29 -5.03 -14.26
CA TRP A 211 -6.83 -5.02 -14.18
C TRP A 211 -6.31 -4.96 -12.73
N ALA A 212 -7.06 -4.31 -11.83
CA ALA A 212 -6.69 -4.19 -10.42
C ALA A 212 -6.83 -5.51 -9.65
N ASP A 213 -7.69 -6.42 -10.12
CA ASP A 213 -7.88 -7.75 -9.53
C ASP A 213 -6.73 -8.72 -9.88
N THR A 214 -5.90 -8.36 -10.86
CA THR A 214 -4.77 -9.19 -11.33
C THR A 214 -3.41 -8.66 -10.88
N ILE A 215 -3.40 -7.64 -10.01
CA ILE A 215 -2.17 -7.10 -9.42
C ILE A 215 -1.48 -8.20 -8.60
N SER A 216 -0.20 -8.41 -8.89
CA SER A 216 0.67 -9.35 -8.19
C SER A 216 2.02 -8.68 -7.92
N PHE A 217 2.52 -8.86 -6.69
CA PHE A 217 3.87 -8.46 -6.30
C PHE A 217 4.88 -9.55 -6.69
N LYS A 218 6.14 -9.15 -6.92
CA LYS A 218 7.26 -10.00 -7.34
C LYS A 218 8.53 -9.69 -6.56
#